data_AF-A0A962HAX6-F1
#
_entry.id   AF-A0A962HAX6-F1
#
_cell.length_a   1.000
_cell.length_b   1.000
_cell.length_c   1.000
_cell.angle_alpha   90.00
_cell.angle_beta   90.00
_cell.angle_gamma   90.00
#
_symmetry.space_group_name_H-M   'P 1'
#
loop_
_entity.id
_entity.type
_entity.pdbx_description
1 polymer ?
#
loop_
_entity_poly.entity_id
_entity_poly.type
_entity_poly.pdbx_seq_one_letter_code
_entity_poly.pdbx_strand_id
1 'polypeptide(L)'
;MYSEANDRIAEGLGLGPRTVLAGASFLLGMMMMLVAGPEEGDKQVFLYGFGGFCFLICAACFARGRARQFLGSAVGLLIFAVGIWYLASMLFAGPSGSSSRAQPSVLNAVLYLAFIGVPGAAYAWKARFGFRRTR
;
A
#
# COMPACT_ATOMS: atom_id res chain seq x y z
N MET A 1 -23.04 4.00 -17.15
CA MET A 1 -21.78 4.69 -16.84
C MET A 1 -21.13 4.20 -15.52
N TYR A 2 -21.85 4.13 -14.39
CA TYR A 2 -21.28 3.57 -13.14
C TYR A 2 -21.09 2.03 -13.14
N SER A 3 -21.91 1.27 -13.87
CA SER A 3 -21.76 -0.21 -13.89
C SER A 3 -20.54 -0.65 -14.70
N GLU A 4 -20.30 -0.07 -15.89
CA GLU A 4 -19.11 -0.38 -16.70
C GLU A 4 -17.79 -0.07 -15.98
N ALA A 5 -17.74 1.03 -15.22
CA ALA A 5 -16.57 1.36 -14.40
C ALA A 5 -16.36 0.30 -13.30
N ASN A 6 -17.43 -0.17 -12.66
CA ASN A 6 -17.38 -1.24 -11.68
C ASN A 6 -16.95 -2.58 -12.31
N ASP A 7 -17.41 -2.89 -13.52
CA ASP A 7 -17.08 -4.13 -14.23
C ASP A 7 -15.61 -4.16 -14.63
N ARG A 8 -15.05 -3.03 -15.10
CA ARG A 8 -13.61 -2.92 -15.38
C ARG A 8 -12.74 -2.94 -14.12
N ILE A 9 -13.23 -2.40 -13.00
CA ILE A 9 -12.57 -2.54 -11.69
C ILE A 9 -12.63 -4.01 -11.22
N ALA A 10 -13.71 -4.73 -11.51
CA ALA A 10 -13.90 -6.13 -11.17
C ALA A 10 -13.03 -7.08 -12.01
N GLU A 11 -12.88 -6.83 -13.32
CA GLU A 11 -11.87 -7.50 -14.17
C GLU A 11 -10.45 -7.28 -13.61
N GLY A 12 -10.22 -6.10 -13.04
CA GLY A 12 -8.95 -5.69 -12.47
C GLY A 12 -7.91 -5.41 -13.54
N LEU A 13 -6.65 -5.18 -13.12
CA LEU A 13 -5.55 -4.93 -14.05
C LEU A 13 -5.43 -6.04 -15.09
N GLY A 14 -5.23 -5.70 -16.37
CA GLY A 14 -4.92 -6.66 -17.42
C GLY A 14 -3.59 -7.41 -17.17
N LEU A 15 -3.33 -8.46 -17.95
CA LEU A 15 -2.11 -9.29 -17.80
C LEU A 15 -0.81 -8.47 -17.90
N GLY A 16 -0.70 -7.56 -18.88
CA GLY A 16 0.50 -6.74 -19.07
C GLY A 16 0.82 -5.82 -17.89
N PRO A 17 -0.12 -4.97 -17.42
CA PRO A 17 0.10 -4.15 -16.24
C PRO A 17 0.44 -4.96 -14.99
N ARG A 18 -0.15 -6.15 -14.80
CA ARG A 18 0.17 -7.02 -13.65
C ARG A 18 1.60 -7.50 -13.67
N THR A 19 2.12 -7.92 -14.83
CA THR A 19 3.50 -8.42 -14.91
C THR A 19 4.52 -7.31 -14.72
N VAL A 20 4.26 -6.11 -15.26
CA VAL A 20 5.11 -4.94 -15.03
C VAL A 20 5.10 -4.54 -13.55
N LEU A 21 3.92 -4.43 -12.94
CA LEU A 21 3.79 -4.06 -11.52
C LEU A 21 4.44 -5.09 -10.60
N ALA A 22 4.25 -6.38 -10.89
CA ALA A 22 4.87 -7.47 -10.14
C ALA A 22 6.40 -7.46 -10.29
N GLY A 23 6.91 -7.28 -11.52
CA GLY A 23 8.34 -7.22 -11.79
C GLY A 23 9.00 -6.04 -11.09
N ALA A 24 8.42 -4.84 -11.19
CA ALA A 24 8.93 -3.65 -10.51
C ALA A 24 8.90 -3.82 -8.99
N SER A 25 7.80 -4.33 -8.42
CA SER A 25 7.68 -4.55 -6.97
C SER A 25 8.67 -5.62 -6.49
N PHE A 26 8.87 -6.70 -7.26
CA PHE A 26 9.81 -7.75 -6.92
C PHE A 26 11.26 -7.23 -6.91
N LEU A 27 11.66 -6.51 -7.95
CA LEU A 27 13.00 -5.92 -8.04
C LEU A 27 13.25 -4.92 -6.90
N LEU A 28 12.27 -4.08 -6.61
CA LEU A 28 12.35 -3.11 -5.52
C LEU A 28 12.45 -3.80 -4.15
N GLY A 29 11.64 -4.84 -3.91
CA GLY A 29 11.68 -5.62 -2.67
C GLY A 29 13.01 -6.38 -2.50
N MET A 30 13.51 -6.97 -3.58
CA MET A 30 14.83 -7.62 -3.61
C MET A 30 15.96 -6.65 -3.30
N MET A 31 15.96 -5.47 -3.93
CA MET A 31 16.95 -4.43 -3.66
C MET A 31 16.95 -4.04 -2.18
N MET A 32 15.78 -3.83 -1.59
CA MET A 32 15.66 -3.43 -0.18
C MET A 32 16.14 -4.51 0.79
N MET A 33 15.91 -5.80 0.47
CA MET A 33 16.45 -6.92 1.25
C MET A 33 17.97 -7.04 1.16
N LEU A 34 18.55 -6.79 -0.01
CA LEU A 34 20.01 -6.86 -0.22
C LEU A 34 20.74 -5.66 0.40
N VAL A 35 20.11 -4.49 0.42
CA VAL A 35 20.67 -3.27 1.00
C VAL A 35 20.52 -3.22 2.52
N ALA A 36 19.55 -3.94 3.09
CA ALA A 36 19.34 -4.05 4.54
C ALA A 36 20.49 -4.82 5.22
N GLY A 37 21.65 -4.17 5.32
CA GLY A 37 22.81 -4.65 6.07
C GLY A 37 22.59 -4.51 7.58
N PRO A 38 23.29 -5.33 8.39
CA PRO A 38 23.20 -5.31 9.85
C PRO A 38 23.73 -4.02 10.50
N GLU A 39 24.44 -3.19 9.73
CA GLU A 39 25.05 -1.94 10.20
C GLU A 39 24.04 -0.78 10.33
N GLU A 40 22.83 -0.91 9.78
CA GLU A 40 21.83 0.18 9.73
C GLU A 40 20.81 0.20 10.89
N GLY A 41 20.91 -0.74 11.83
CA GLY A 41 20.16 -0.76 13.11
C GLY A 41 18.67 -0.42 12.99
N ASP A 42 18.31 0.83 13.25
CA ASP A 42 16.92 1.31 13.30
C ASP A 42 16.24 1.36 11.92
N LYS A 43 17.00 1.59 10.84
CA LYS A 43 16.46 1.66 9.47
C LYS A 43 16.17 0.28 8.88
N GLN A 44 16.81 -0.75 9.43
CA GLN A 44 16.71 -2.12 8.97
C GLN A 44 15.25 -2.63 9.02
N VAL A 45 14.53 -2.30 10.10
CA VAL A 45 13.11 -2.66 10.25
C VAL A 45 12.25 -2.02 9.17
N PHE A 46 12.53 -0.76 8.83
CA PHE A 46 11.81 -0.05 7.77
C PHE A 46 12.10 -0.64 6.39
N LEU A 47 13.37 -0.95 6.10
CA LEU A 47 13.79 -1.54 4.82
C LEU A 47 13.18 -2.94 4.62
N TYR A 48 13.21 -3.81 5.63
CA TYR A 48 12.56 -5.12 5.55
C TYR A 48 11.04 -5.03 5.49
N GLY A 49 10.44 -4.14 6.27
CA GLY A 49 8.99 -3.91 6.25
C GLY A 49 8.51 -3.45 4.87
N PHE A 50 9.23 -2.51 4.27
CA PHE A 50 8.95 -2.02 2.92
C PHE A 50 9.21 -3.10 1.86
N GLY A 51 10.30 -3.86 1.97
CA GLY A 51 10.57 -5.00 1.09
C GLY A 51 9.46 -6.05 1.15
N GLY A 52 9.02 -6.41 2.35
CA GLY A 52 7.88 -7.32 2.58
C GLY A 52 6.58 -6.80 1.96
N PHE A 53 6.32 -5.49 2.08
CA PHE A 53 5.18 -4.84 1.43
C PHE A 53 5.23 -4.97 -0.09
N CYS A 54 6.41 -4.78 -0.70
CA CYS A 54 6.59 -4.97 -2.14
C CYS A 54 6.36 -6.42 -2.59
N PHE A 55 6.78 -7.40 -1.78
CA PHE A 55 6.47 -8.82 -2.05
C PHE A 55 4.98 -9.11 -1.92
N LEU A 56 4.26 -8.48 -0.98
CA LEU A 56 2.81 -8.60 -0.89
C LEU A 56 2.11 -8.07 -2.14
N ILE A 57 2.58 -6.95 -2.71
CA ILE A 57 2.05 -6.42 -3.98
C ILE A 57 2.35 -7.40 -5.13
N CYS A 58 3.57 -7.93 -5.21
CA CYS A 58 3.94 -8.93 -6.21
C CYS A 58 3.05 -10.17 -6.11
N ALA A 59 2.86 -10.70 -4.89
CA ALA A 59 1.97 -11.83 -4.63
C ALA A 59 0.51 -11.51 -5.00
N ALA A 60 0.03 -10.29 -4.71
CA ALA A 60 -1.32 -9.86 -5.06
C ALA A 60 -1.56 -9.81 -6.58
N CYS A 61 -0.51 -9.56 -7.38
CA CYS A 61 -0.60 -9.53 -8.84
C CYS A 61 -0.81 -10.92 -9.46
N PHE A 62 -0.26 -11.97 -8.84
CA PHE A 62 -0.39 -13.35 -9.31
C PHE A 62 -1.52 -14.13 -8.63
N ALA A 63 -1.94 -13.71 -7.44
CA ALA A 63 -3.05 -14.32 -6.74
C ALA A 63 -4.37 -14.18 -7.50
N ARG A 64 -5.24 -15.20 -7.36
CA ARG A 64 -6.59 -15.21 -7.94
C ARG A 64 -7.64 -15.49 -6.86
N GLY A 65 -8.87 -15.06 -7.11
CA GLY A 65 -10.01 -15.28 -6.21
C GLY A 65 -9.79 -14.73 -4.80
N ARG A 66 -10.02 -15.58 -3.79
CA ARG A 66 -9.97 -15.22 -2.36
C ARG A 66 -8.59 -14.72 -1.92
N ALA A 67 -7.51 -15.33 -2.40
CA ALA A 67 -6.15 -14.94 -2.04
C ALA A 67 -5.82 -13.50 -2.50
N ARG A 68 -6.30 -13.11 -3.69
CA ARG A 68 -6.15 -11.74 -4.19
C ARG A 68 -6.87 -10.72 -3.31
N GLN A 69 -8.08 -11.05 -2.86
CA GLN A 69 -8.86 -10.19 -1.96
C GLN A 69 -8.20 -10.06 -0.59
N PHE A 70 -7.63 -11.15 -0.06
CA PHE A 70 -6.88 -11.13 1.20
C PHE A 70 -5.63 -10.25 1.10
N LEU A 71 -4.78 -10.50 0.09
CA LEU A 71 -3.54 -9.74 -0.11
C LEU A 71 -3.82 -8.26 -0.40
N GLY A 72 -4.82 -7.95 -1.23
CA GLY A 72 -5.24 -6.57 -1.47
C GLY A 72 -5.76 -5.88 -0.21
N SER A 73 -6.51 -6.60 0.65
CA SER A 73 -6.96 -6.06 1.94
C SER A 73 -5.78 -5.79 2.88
N ALA A 74 -4.80 -6.70 2.93
CA ALA A 74 -3.60 -6.53 3.73
C ALA A 74 -2.78 -5.32 3.27
N VAL A 75 -2.55 -5.18 1.96
CA VAL A 75 -1.87 -4.01 1.36
C VAL A 75 -2.63 -2.72 1.67
N GLY A 76 -3.95 -2.70 1.49
CA GLY A 76 -4.78 -1.52 1.78
C GLY A 76 -4.75 -1.12 3.26
N LEU A 77 -4.76 -2.09 4.17
CA LEU A 77 -4.70 -1.84 5.61
C LEU A 77 -3.31 -1.35 6.04
N LEU A 78 -2.23 -1.90 5.47
CA LEU A 78 -0.88 -1.42 5.70
C LEU A 78 -0.71 0.03 5.25
N ILE A 79 -1.18 0.38 4.05
CA ILE A 79 -1.14 1.75 3.53
C ILE A 79 -1.90 2.71 4.46
N PHE A 80 -3.07 2.30 4.94
CA PHE A 80 -3.87 3.09 5.88
C PHE A 80 -3.18 3.27 7.23
N ALA A 81 -2.62 2.20 7.81
CA ALA A 81 -1.88 2.26 9.06
C ALA A 81 -0.65 3.17 8.97
N VAL A 82 0.11 3.08 7.87
CA VAL A 82 1.23 3.98 7.59
C VAL A 82 0.74 5.43 7.46
N GLY A 83 -0.41 5.67 6.83
CA GLY A 83 -1.01 6.99 6.75
C GLY A 83 -1.39 7.58 8.11
N ILE A 84 -1.99 6.77 9.00
CA ILE A 84 -2.31 7.17 10.37
C ILE A 84 -1.03 7.48 11.14
N TRP A 85 -0.02 6.60 11.04
CA TRP A 85 1.27 6.81 11.69
C TRP A 85 1.94 8.10 11.23
N TYR A 86 1.95 8.35 9.92
CA TYR A 86 2.50 9.58 9.34
C TYR A 86 1.77 10.82 9.85
N LEU A 87 0.43 10.80 9.87
CA LEU A 87 -0.38 11.90 10.41
C LEU A 87 -0.11 12.13 11.90
N ALA A 88 -0.09 11.06 12.70
CA ALA A 88 0.23 11.13 14.13
C ALA A 88 1.63 11.70 14.37
N SER A 89 2.64 11.25 13.61
CA SER A 89 4.01 11.76 13.73
C SER A 89 4.10 13.26 13.44
N MET A 90 3.33 13.76 12.47
CA MET A 90 3.25 15.19 12.16
C MET A 90 2.50 15.99 13.24
N LEU A 91 1.46 15.41 13.85
CA LEU A 91 0.69 16.02 14.94
C LEU A 91 1.48 16.12 16.25
N PHE A 92 2.31 15.12 16.56
CA PHE A 92 3.07 15.07 17.81
C PHE A 92 4.48 15.67 17.73
N ALA A 93 5.10 15.71 16.55
CA ALA A 93 6.51 16.12 16.40
C ALA A 93 6.77 17.24 15.37
N GLY A 94 5.77 17.72 14.62
CA GLY A 94 5.98 18.62 13.48
C GLY A 94 5.43 20.05 13.64
N PRO A 95 6.12 21.08 13.12
CA PRO A 95 5.54 22.41 12.95
C PRO A 95 4.38 22.34 11.94
N SER A 96 3.26 22.98 12.26
CA SER A 96 1.98 22.88 11.54
C SER A 96 1.98 23.45 10.11
N GLY A 97 3.09 24.05 9.66
CA GLY A 97 3.26 24.55 8.29
C GLY A 97 4.72 24.42 7.84
N SER A 98 4.94 23.82 6.66
CA SER A 98 6.26 23.73 6.05
C SER A 98 6.44 24.77 4.96
N SER A 99 7.45 25.62 5.09
CA SER A 99 7.79 26.68 4.12
C SER A 99 8.42 26.16 2.82
N SER A 100 8.50 24.84 2.61
CA SER A 100 9.10 24.20 1.44
C SER A 100 8.30 22.99 0.95
N ARG A 101 8.15 22.83 -0.38
CA ARG A 101 7.33 21.77 -1.03
C ARG A 101 7.78 20.34 -0.73
N ALA A 102 9.01 20.15 -0.26
CA ALA A 102 9.59 18.83 0.03
C ALA A 102 9.59 18.47 1.52
N GLN A 103 9.10 19.36 2.39
CA GLN A 103 9.06 19.09 3.82
C GLN A 103 7.80 18.32 4.20
N PRO A 104 7.91 17.33 5.09
CA PRO A 104 6.77 16.57 5.55
C PRO A 104 5.85 17.50 6.35
N SER A 105 4.54 17.44 6.06
CA SER A 105 3.56 18.37 6.61
C SER A 105 2.24 17.66 6.94
N VAL A 106 1.50 18.22 7.88
CA VAL A 106 0.17 17.74 8.29
C VAL A 106 -0.77 17.67 7.09
N LEU A 107 -0.75 18.67 6.20
CA LEU A 107 -1.58 18.69 4.99
C LEU A 107 -1.26 17.51 4.06
N ASN A 108 0.03 17.22 3.83
CA ASN A 108 0.43 16.08 3.00
C ASN A 108 -0.01 14.74 3.62
N ALA A 109 0.08 14.62 4.95
CA ALA A 109 -0.40 13.43 5.66
C ALA A 109 -1.92 13.24 5.56
N VAL A 110 -2.69 14.33 5.67
CA VAL A 110 -4.15 14.32 5.48
C VAL A 110 -4.51 13.93 4.05
N LEU A 111 -3.84 14.51 3.05
CA LEU A 111 -4.08 14.18 1.64
C LEU A 111 -3.75 12.72 1.33
N TYR A 112 -2.61 12.23 1.82
CA TYR A 112 -2.24 10.81 1.69
C TYR A 112 -3.30 9.89 2.30
N LEU A 113 -3.75 10.20 3.52
CA LEU A 113 -4.77 9.41 4.18
C LEU A 113 -6.10 9.47 3.43
N ALA A 114 -6.52 10.64 2.94
CA ALA A 114 -7.80 10.80 2.24
C ALA A 114 -7.83 10.10 0.86
N PHE A 115 -6.78 10.26 0.06
CA PHE A 115 -6.76 9.78 -1.33
C PHE A 115 -6.22 8.35 -1.48
N ILE A 116 -5.42 7.87 -0.52
CA ILE A 116 -4.77 6.55 -0.62
C ILE A 116 -5.20 5.66 0.56
N GLY A 117 -5.10 6.17 1.78
CA GLY A 117 -5.44 5.41 2.99
C GLY A 117 -6.91 4.98 3.08
N VAL A 118 -7.83 5.93 3.03
CA VAL A 118 -9.29 5.72 3.14
C VAL A 118 -9.81 4.77 2.06
N PRO A 119 -9.49 4.93 0.77
CA PRO A 119 -9.91 3.95 -0.23
C PRO A 119 -9.28 2.56 -0.01
N GLY A 120 -8.04 2.47 0.50
CA GLY A 120 -7.41 1.22 0.90
C GLY A 120 -8.13 0.51 2.06
N ALA A 121 -8.48 1.25 3.10
CA ALA A 121 -9.27 0.75 4.23
C ALA A 121 -10.71 0.37 3.82
N ALA A 122 -11.35 1.20 2.99
CA ALA A 122 -12.67 0.92 2.45
C ALA A 122 -12.67 -0.35 1.58
N TYR A 123 -11.62 -0.58 0.78
CA TYR A 123 -11.43 -1.83 0.06
C TYR A 123 -11.30 -3.02 1.01
N ALA A 124 -10.43 -2.93 2.02
CA ALA A 124 -10.24 -4.00 3.01
C ALA A 124 -11.55 -4.35 3.74
N TRP A 125 -12.33 -3.32 4.10
CA TRP A 125 -13.64 -3.48 4.74
C TRP A 125 -14.67 -4.14 3.81
N LYS A 126 -14.73 -3.72 2.54
CA LYS A 126 -15.67 -4.28 1.55
C LYS A 126 -15.31 -5.71 1.16
N ALA A 127 -14.02 -5.98 0.95
CA ALA A 127 -13.51 -7.30 0.60
C ALA A 127 -13.61 -8.28 1.79
N ARG A 128 -13.66 -7.78 3.04
CA ARG A 128 -13.64 -8.58 4.28
C ARG A 128 -12.58 -9.69 4.21
N PHE A 129 -11.38 -9.37 3.74
CA PHE A 129 -10.28 -10.35 3.59
C PHE A 129 -10.65 -11.61 2.78
N GLY A 130 -11.63 -11.49 1.87
CA GLY A 130 -12.14 -12.61 1.07
C GLY A 130 -13.00 -13.62 1.84
N PHE A 131 -13.46 -13.30 3.06
CA PHE A 131 -14.41 -14.14 3.81
C PHE A 131 -15.85 -14.03 3.30
N ARG A 132 -16.17 -13.02 2.50
CA ARG A 132 -17.48 -12.88 1.89
C ARG A 132 -17.52 -13.76 0.64
N ARG A 133 -18.26 -14.87 0.68
CA ARG A 133 -18.58 -15.68 -0.51
C ARG A 133 -19.24 -14.76 -1.54
N THR A 134 -18.49 -14.34 -2.56
CA THR A 134 -19.09 -13.88 -3.82
C THR A 134 -19.81 -15.09 -4.41
N ARG A 135 -21.14 -15.04 -4.39
CA ARG A 135 -21.97 -15.89 -5.25
C ARG A 135 -21.68 -15.56 -6.71
#